data_AF-A0A162SNM8-F1
#
_entry.id   AF-A0A162SNM8-F1
#
_cell.length_a   1.000
_cell.length_b   1.000
_cell.length_c   1.000
_cell.angle_alpha   90.00
_cell.angle_beta   90.00
_cell.angle_gamma   90.00
#
_symmetry.space_group_name_H-M   'P 1'
#
loop_
_entity.id
_entity.type
_entity.pdbx_description
1 polymer ?
#
loop_
_entity_poly.entity_id
_entity_poly.type
_entity_poly.pdbx_seq_one_letter_code
_entity_poly.pdbx_strand_id
1 'polypeptide(L)'
;MIRVAIRENNMSGEPDPRGRIIYVSTVNFDQYCRDVIPNEWFPSWHPASLESGAIAVKMFAWYHHLHPVTVGGFTFDVDNTVNFQTYKAFSDQDATDRAYYRTRPLAFVQPSGEIFELNYRAGYENSPNWQYRNSQKMSQWGTQFLASQGRDFLQILQFYYVGRSLVQIPGVGKG
;
A
#
# COMPACT_ATOMS: atom_id res chain seq x y z
N MET A 1 -9.47 -12.77 0.43
CA MET A 1 -9.54 -12.25 1.81
C MET A 1 -8.12 -12.01 2.29
N ILE A 2 -7.91 -11.14 3.29
CA ILE A 2 -6.62 -10.91 3.98
C ILE A 2 -6.83 -11.00 5.49
N ARG A 3 -5.86 -11.54 6.22
CA ARG A 3 -5.88 -11.64 7.69
C ARG A 3 -5.15 -10.45 8.31
N VAL A 4 -5.89 -9.63 9.05
CA VAL A 4 -5.38 -8.43 9.72
C VAL A 4 -5.34 -8.67 11.22
N ALA A 5 -4.16 -8.67 11.83
CA ALA A 5 -4.05 -8.64 13.28
C ALA A 5 -4.46 -7.26 13.81
N ILE A 6 -5.39 -7.25 14.77
CA ILE A 6 -5.84 -6.04 15.45
C ILE A 6 -5.08 -5.92 16.77
N ARG A 7 -4.25 -4.87 16.87
CA ARG A 7 -3.47 -4.57 18.07
C ARG A 7 -4.21 -3.63 19.02
N GLU A 8 -3.81 -3.67 20.28
CA GLU A 8 -4.19 -2.69 21.29
C GLU A 8 -3.81 -1.26 20.87
N ASN A 9 -4.62 -0.30 21.30
CA ASN A 9 -4.33 1.11 21.08
C ASN A 9 -3.38 1.64 22.16
N ASN A 10 -2.56 2.63 21.78
CA ASN A 10 -1.79 3.43 22.71
C ASN A 10 -2.69 4.43 23.48
N MET A 11 -2.10 5.20 24.40
CA MET A 11 -2.82 6.19 25.20
C MET A 11 -3.50 7.29 24.38
N SER A 12 -3.07 7.51 23.14
CA SER A 12 -3.66 8.48 22.20
C SER A 12 -4.82 7.89 21.38
N GLY A 13 -5.14 6.61 21.57
CA GLY A 13 -6.22 5.92 20.86
C GLY A 13 -5.84 5.37 19.48
N GLU A 14 -4.57 5.50 19.06
CA GLU A 14 -4.08 4.92 17.80
C GLU A 14 -3.52 3.51 18.03
N PRO A 15 -3.63 2.59 17.05
CA PRO A 15 -3.04 1.25 17.17
C PRO A 15 -1.55 1.30 17.53
N ASP A 16 -1.15 0.58 18.59
CA ASP A 16 0.22 0.55 19.06
C ASP A 16 1.02 -0.53 18.29
N PRO A 17 2.07 -0.16 17.54
CA PRO A 17 2.96 -1.12 16.88
C PRO A 17 3.63 -2.12 17.84
N ARG A 18 3.70 -1.79 19.13
CA ARG A 18 4.23 -2.64 20.21
C ARG A 18 3.13 -3.26 21.07
N GLY A 19 1.86 -2.92 20.80
CA GLY A 19 0.69 -3.43 21.51
C GLY A 19 0.48 -4.92 21.27
N ARG A 20 -0.20 -5.57 22.21
CA ARG A 20 -0.55 -6.99 22.07
C ARG A 20 -1.55 -7.15 20.93
N ILE A 21 -1.48 -8.28 20.25
CA ILE A 21 -2.52 -8.69 19.30
C ILE A 21 -3.74 -9.13 20.12
N ILE A 22 -4.89 -8.51 19.86
CA ILE A 22 -6.16 -8.84 20.53
C ILE A 22 -6.85 -9.98 19.79
N TYR A 23 -6.95 -9.87 18.46
CA TYR A 23 -7.54 -10.88 17.58
C TYR A 23 -7.06 -10.70 16.13
N VAL A 24 -7.40 -11.66 15.26
CA VAL A 24 -7.15 -11.59 13.82
C VAL A 24 -8.49 -11.50 13.08
N SER A 25 -8.67 -10.45 12.30
CA SER A 25 -9.84 -10.25 11.44
C SER A 25 -9.58 -10.77 10.04
N THR A 26 -10.59 -11.38 9.39
CA THR A 26 -10.51 -11.78 7.99
C THR A 26 -11.33 -10.80 7.15
N VAL A 27 -10.65 -10.00 6.33
CA VAL A 27 -11.22 -8.86 5.59
C VAL A 27 -11.23 -9.15 4.08
N ASN A 28 -12.22 -8.64 3.35
CA ASN A 28 -12.16 -8.67 1.89
C ASN A 28 -10.92 -7.90 1.41
N PHE A 29 -10.15 -8.46 0.48
CA PHE A 29 -8.86 -7.89 0.07
C PHE A 29 -9.01 -6.51 -0.59
N ASP A 30 -10.08 -6.31 -1.38
CA ASP A 30 -10.35 -5.05 -2.05
C ASP A 30 -10.80 -3.99 -1.04
N GLN A 31 -11.66 -4.36 -0.09
CA GLN A 31 -12.05 -3.45 1.01
C GLN A 31 -10.83 -3.08 1.85
N TYR A 32 -9.96 -4.04 2.21
CA TYR A 32 -8.73 -3.75 2.95
C TYR A 32 -7.87 -2.70 2.25
N CYS A 33 -7.66 -2.85 0.93
CA CYS A 33 -6.87 -1.87 0.19
C CYS A 33 -7.52 -0.49 0.21
N ARG A 34 -8.84 -0.40 0.00
CA ARG A 34 -9.59 0.87 0.03
C ARG A 34 -9.60 1.53 1.41
N ASP A 35 -9.60 0.73 2.48
CA ASP A 35 -9.47 1.21 3.86
C ASP A 35 -8.03 1.59 4.24
N VAL A 36 -7.00 1.14 3.52
CA VAL A 36 -5.60 1.50 3.81
C VAL A 36 -5.18 2.77 3.07
N ILE A 37 -5.53 2.89 1.78
CA ILE A 37 -5.04 3.99 0.93
C ILE A 37 -5.27 5.38 1.55
N PRO A 38 -6.45 5.77 2.07
CA PRO A 38 -6.67 7.12 2.62
C PRO A 38 -5.90 7.40 3.92
N ASN A 39 -5.35 6.36 4.56
CA ASN A 39 -4.51 6.47 5.75
C ASN A 39 -3.01 6.52 5.43
N GLU A 40 -2.63 6.25 4.17
CA GLU A 40 -1.25 6.25 3.68
C GLU A 40 -1.00 7.34 2.63
N TRP A 41 -2.03 7.71 1.87
CA TRP A 41 -2.02 8.79 0.89
C TRP A 41 -3.16 9.75 1.20
N PHE A 42 -2.87 11.06 1.22
CA PHE A 42 -3.92 12.05 1.43
C PHE A 42 -4.89 12.05 0.24
N PRO A 43 -6.20 11.90 0.45
CA PRO A 43 -7.19 11.83 -0.63
C PRO A 43 -7.22 13.06 -1.56
N SER A 44 -6.70 14.20 -1.11
CA SER A 44 -6.59 15.44 -1.88
C SER A 44 -5.38 15.49 -2.83
N TRP A 45 -4.48 14.50 -2.77
CA TRP A 45 -3.30 14.43 -3.63
C TRP A 45 -3.65 14.13 -5.09
N HIS A 46 -2.67 14.37 -5.96
CA HIS A 46 -2.84 14.24 -7.39
C HIS A 46 -3.25 12.81 -7.79
N PRO A 47 -4.13 12.59 -8.77
CA PRO A 47 -4.60 11.25 -9.14
C PRO A 47 -3.47 10.25 -9.42
N ALA A 48 -2.42 10.66 -10.11
CA ALA A 48 -1.25 9.81 -10.37
C ALA A 48 -0.50 9.38 -9.09
N SER A 49 -0.48 10.25 -8.06
CA SER A 49 0.06 9.91 -6.75
C SER A 49 -0.82 8.85 -6.08
N LEU A 50 -2.14 9.05 -6.06
CA LEU A 50 -3.09 8.09 -5.50
C LEU A 50 -3.04 6.73 -6.22
N GLU A 51 -2.94 6.71 -7.55
CA GLU A 51 -2.85 5.47 -8.34
C GLU A 51 -1.53 4.73 -8.07
N SER A 52 -0.41 5.44 -7.92
CA SER A 52 0.86 4.83 -7.52
C SER A 52 0.80 4.26 -6.10
N GLY A 53 0.19 4.98 -5.16
CA GLY A 53 -0.07 4.54 -3.79
C GLY A 53 -0.97 3.30 -3.74
N ALA A 54 -2.03 3.27 -4.55
CA ALA A 54 -2.93 2.12 -4.64
C ALA A 54 -2.22 0.85 -5.12
N ILE A 55 -1.30 0.95 -6.10
CA ILE A 55 -0.45 -0.18 -6.52
C ILE A 55 0.45 -0.63 -5.37
N ALA A 56 1.17 0.30 -4.71
CA ALA A 56 2.05 -0.06 -3.61
C ALA A 56 1.30 -0.73 -2.45
N VAL A 57 0.15 -0.17 -2.05
CA VAL A 57 -0.68 -0.73 -0.99
C VAL A 57 -1.12 -2.15 -1.33
N LYS A 58 -1.65 -2.34 -2.55
CA LYS A 58 -2.15 -3.64 -3.00
C LYS A 58 -1.04 -4.68 -3.09
N MET A 59 0.12 -4.34 -3.66
CA MET A 59 1.21 -5.30 -3.83
C MET A 59 1.89 -5.63 -2.49
N PHE A 60 2.00 -4.66 -1.58
CA PHE A 60 2.48 -4.91 -0.22
C PHE A 60 1.57 -5.92 0.50
N ALA A 61 0.26 -5.68 0.48
CA ALA A 61 -0.74 -6.57 1.07
C ALA A 61 -0.72 -7.98 0.44
N TRP A 62 -0.57 -8.06 -0.89
CA TRP A 62 -0.49 -9.35 -1.60
C TRP A 62 0.79 -10.11 -1.24
N TYR A 63 1.94 -9.42 -1.20
CA TYR A 63 3.19 -10.04 -0.78
C TYR A 63 3.06 -10.66 0.62
N HIS A 64 2.50 -9.92 1.58
CA HIS A 64 2.32 -10.40 2.95
C HIS A 64 1.25 -11.50 3.09
N HIS A 65 0.24 -11.51 2.24
CA HIS A 65 -0.69 -12.64 2.15
C HIS A 65 0.01 -13.95 1.74
N LEU A 66 1.01 -13.86 0.86
CA LEU A 66 1.83 -15.01 0.44
C LEU A 66 2.90 -15.38 1.49
N HIS A 67 3.21 -14.47 2.41
CA HIS A 67 4.26 -14.62 3.43
C HIS A 67 3.73 -14.30 4.84
N PRO A 68 2.72 -15.04 5.33
CA PRO A 68 2.13 -14.74 6.62
C PRO A 68 3.11 -14.94 7.77
N VAL A 69 2.94 -14.16 8.82
CA VAL A 69 3.76 -14.21 10.03
C VAL A 69 2.98 -14.80 11.19
N THR A 70 3.68 -15.39 12.16
CA THR A 70 3.07 -15.87 13.42
C THR A 70 3.72 -15.18 14.61
N VAL A 71 2.93 -14.46 15.40
CA VAL A 71 3.38 -13.73 16.59
C VAL A 71 2.44 -14.03 17.74
N GLY A 72 2.98 -14.47 18.88
CA GLY A 72 2.18 -14.75 20.08
C GLY A 72 1.07 -15.79 19.87
N GLY A 73 1.27 -16.74 18.94
CA GLY A 73 0.27 -17.75 18.58
C GLY A 73 -0.75 -17.33 17.51
N PHE A 74 -0.75 -16.07 17.08
CA PHE A 74 -1.61 -15.57 16.01
C PHE A 74 -0.89 -15.61 14.67
N THR A 75 -1.47 -16.27 13.67
CA THR A 75 -1.01 -16.21 12.27
C THR A 75 -1.85 -15.22 11.46
N PHE A 76 -1.19 -14.25 10.85
CA PHE A 76 -1.84 -13.17 10.08
C PHE A 76 -0.97 -12.73 8.91
N ASP A 77 -1.56 -11.97 7.99
CA ASP A 77 -0.87 -11.47 6.81
C ASP A 77 -0.26 -10.09 7.13
N VAL A 78 -1.06 -9.19 7.71
CA VAL A 78 -0.66 -7.82 8.09
C VAL A 78 -1.23 -7.45 9.46
N ASP A 79 -0.75 -6.38 10.10
CA ASP A 79 -1.42 -5.78 11.27
C ASP A 79 -1.98 -4.40 10.96
N ASN A 80 -2.82 -3.87 11.86
CA ASN A 80 -3.50 -2.57 11.68
C ASN A 80 -2.62 -1.34 11.99
N THR A 81 -1.29 -1.51 12.02
CA THR A 81 -0.35 -0.47 12.45
C THR A 81 0.67 -0.15 11.38
N VAL A 82 1.48 0.89 11.62
CA VAL A 82 2.60 1.30 10.76
C VAL A 82 3.73 0.26 10.64
N ASN A 83 3.68 -0.86 11.37
CA ASN A 83 4.59 -1.99 11.13
C ASN A 83 4.38 -2.59 9.73
N PHE A 84 3.13 -2.57 9.24
CA PHE A 84 2.75 -3.01 7.91
C PHE A 84 2.19 -1.83 7.13
N GLN A 85 0.92 -1.50 7.39
CA GLN A 85 0.19 -0.39 6.78
C GLN A 85 -0.90 0.08 7.74
N THR A 86 -1.22 1.36 7.72
CA THR A 86 -2.26 1.91 8.59
C THR A 86 -3.65 1.49 8.09
N TYR A 87 -4.22 0.44 8.69
CA TYR A 87 -5.57 -0.04 8.38
C TYR A 87 -6.59 0.50 9.39
N LYS A 88 -7.62 1.20 8.89
CA LYS A 88 -8.79 1.62 9.66
C LYS A 88 -10.04 1.15 8.92
N ALA A 89 -10.82 0.25 9.52
CA ALA A 89 -12.01 -0.32 8.88
C ALA A 89 -13.04 0.77 8.54
N PHE A 90 -13.67 0.66 7.37
CA PHE A 90 -14.68 1.62 6.89
C PHE A 90 -14.16 3.06 6.78
N SER A 91 -12.89 3.22 6.43
CA SER A 91 -12.27 4.54 6.24
C SER A 91 -12.05 4.88 4.77
N ASP A 92 -12.59 4.06 3.86
CA ASP A 92 -12.56 4.30 2.42
C ASP A 92 -13.10 5.68 2.04
N GLN A 93 -12.53 6.24 0.96
CA GLN A 93 -12.87 7.57 0.46
C GLN A 93 -12.92 7.59 -1.07
N ASP A 94 -13.87 8.35 -1.64
CA ASP A 94 -14.14 8.37 -3.08
C ASP A 94 -12.92 8.62 -3.98
N ALA A 95 -11.98 9.48 -3.56
CA ALA A 95 -10.80 9.78 -4.35
C ALA A 95 -9.82 8.60 -4.41
N THR A 96 -9.58 7.95 -3.26
CA THR A 96 -8.68 6.80 -3.14
C THR A 96 -9.30 5.53 -3.73
N ASP A 97 -10.62 5.39 -3.63
CA ASP A 97 -11.36 4.27 -4.22
C ASP A 97 -11.30 4.29 -5.74
N ARG A 98 -11.46 5.47 -6.36
CA ARG A 98 -11.28 5.62 -7.81
C ARG A 98 -9.87 5.23 -8.26
N ALA A 99 -8.84 5.63 -7.51
CA ALA A 99 -7.46 5.25 -7.80
C ALA A 99 -7.24 3.73 -7.65
N TYR A 100 -7.82 3.12 -6.61
CA TYR A 100 -7.80 1.67 -6.43
C TYR A 100 -8.46 0.95 -7.60
N TYR A 101 -9.69 1.30 -7.98
CA TYR A 101 -10.40 0.60 -9.05
C TYR A 101 -9.71 0.72 -10.42
N ARG A 102 -9.11 1.88 -10.74
CA ARG A 102 -8.32 2.06 -11.97
C ARG A 102 -7.11 1.15 -12.04
N THR A 103 -6.48 0.91 -10.89
CA THR A 103 -5.25 0.13 -10.79
C THR A 103 -5.48 -1.32 -10.35
N ARG A 104 -6.70 -1.68 -9.94
CA ARG A 104 -7.12 -3.02 -9.53
C ARG A 104 -6.67 -4.13 -10.48
N PRO A 105 -6.83 -4.02 -11.81
CA PRO A 105 -6.44 -5.09 -12.73
C PRO A 105 -4.93 -5.16 -13.00
N LEU A 106 -4.10 -4.31 -12.38
CA LEU A 106 -2.67 -4.19 -12.67
C LEU A 106 -1.82 -4.74 -11.53
N ALA A 107 -0.69 -5.38 -11.81
CA ALA A 107 0.32 -5.75 -10.82
C ALA A 107 1.67 -5.16 -11.20
N PHE A 108 2.47 -4.79 -10.22
CA PHE A 108 3.81 -4.27 -10.45
C PHE A 108 4.82 -5.24 -9.85
N VAL A 109 5.52 -5.97 -10.72
CA VAL A 109 6.21 -7.24 -10.40
C VAL A 109 7.65 -7.24 -10.89
N GLN A 110 8.42 -8.23 -10.45
CA GLN A 110 9.72 -8.52 -11.06
C GLN A 110 9.56 -8.92 -12.54
N PRO A 111 10.59 -8.80 -13.39
CA PRO A 111 10.52 -9.24 -14.78
C PRO A 111 10.13 -10.72 -14.96
N SER A 112 10.43 -11.56 -13.96
CA SER A 112 10.02 -12.97 -13.89
C SER A 112 8.52 -13.18 -13.65
N GLY A 113 7.77 -12.12 -13.31
CA GLY A 113 6.38 -12.19 -12.84
C GLY A 113 6.25 -12.39 -11.33
N GLU A 114 7.36 -12.52 -10.60
CA GLU A 114 7.34 -12.71 -9.15
C GLU A 114 6.83 -11.46 -8.41
N ILE A 115 5.97 -11.68 -7.42
CA ILE A 115 5.51 -10.64 -6.50
C ILE A 115 6.61 -10.37 -5.48
N PHE A 116 6.87 -9.09 -5.24
CA PHE A 116 7.83 -8.63 -4.25
C PHE A 116 7.20 -7.52 -3.41
N GLU A 117 7.77 -7.28 -2.24
CA GLU A 117 7.25 -6.28 -1.31
C GLU A 117 7.50 -4.85 -1.82
N LEU A 118 6.43 -4.14 -2.19
CA LEU A 118 6.49 -2.71 -2.53
C LEU A 118 6.52 -1.84 -1.26
N ASN A 119 7.70 -1.75 -0.66
CA ASN A 119 7.94 -0.92 0.50
C ASN A 119 7.79 0.58 0.19
N TYR A 120 7.27 1.35 1.15
CA TYR A 120 7.17 2.82 1.05
C TYR A 120 7.39 3.50 2.41
N ARG A 121 7.61 4.83 2.38
CA ARG A 121 7.78 5.72 3.56
C ARG A 121 7.21 7.11 3.23
N ALA A 122 6.97 7.93 4.26
CA ALA A 122 6.55 9.33 4.08
C ALA A 122 7.51 10.11 3.17
N GLY A 123 8.78 10.20 3.56
CA GLY A 123 9.74 11.12 2.95
C GLY A 123 9.46 12.58 3.27
N TYR A 124 10.13 13.47 2.56
CA TYR A 124 10.03 14.91 2.74
C TYR A 124 9.16 15.54 1.64
N GLU A 125 8.40 16.57 2.00
CA GLU A 125 7.60 17.37 1.06
C GLU A 125 8.47 18.01 -0.04
N ASN A 126 7.85 18.33 -1.17
CA ASN A 126 8.45 19.09 -2.27
C ASN A 126 9.77 18.50 -2.82
N SER A 127 9.95 17.19 -2.68
CA SER A 127 11.15 16.47 -3.13
C SER A 127 10.76 15.12 -3.70
N PRO A 128 11.43 14.63 -4.77
CA PRO A 128 11.24 13.26 -5.24
C PRO A 128 11.94 12.24 -4.33
N ASN A 129 12.62 12.67 -3.26
CA ASN A 129 13.26 11.80 -2.27
C ASN A 129 14.16 10.72 -2.89
N TRP A 130 15.11 11.15 -3.74
CA TRP A 130 16.03 10.29 -4.50
C TRP A 130 16.73 9.20 -3.68
N GLN A 131 16.97 9.43 -2.39
CA GLN A 131 17.57 8.45 -1.50
C GLN A 131 16.76 7.14 -1.42
N TYR A 132 15.43 7.20 -1.55
CA TYR A 132 14.60 5.99 -1.46
C TYR A 132 14.60 5.16 -2.73
N ARG A 133 14.80 5.78 -3.90
CA ARG A 133 14.96 5.09 -5.18
C ARG A 133 16.07 4.04 -5.12
N ASN A 134 17.21 4.37 -4.50
CA ASN A 134 18.34 3.44 -4.37
C ASN A 134 18.03 2.23 -3.48
N SER A 135 17.04 2.36 -2.58
CA SER A 135 16.56 1.28 -1.71
C SER A 135 15.29 0.60 -2.21
N GLN A 136 14.90 0.85 -3.47
CA GLN A 136 13.66 0.36 -4.09
C GLN A 136 12.42 0.56 -3.21
N LYS A 137 12.29 1.78 -2.69
CA LYS A 137 11.22 2.18 -1.77
C LYS A 137 10.57 3.46 -2.29
N MET A 138 9.25 3.51 -2.25
CA MET A 138 8.51 4.70 -2.69
C MET A 138 8.36 5.72 -1.58
N SER A 139 8.50 7.01 -1.90
CA SER A 139 8.12 8.10 -0.99
C SER A 139 6.71 8.56 -1.28
N GLN A 140 5.85 8.59 -0.27
CA GLN A 140 4.49 9.15 -0.34
C GLN A 140 4.55 10.60 -0.83
N TRP A 141 5.26 11.48 -0.12
CA TRP A 141 5.43 12.89 -0.53
C TRP A 141 6.10 13.04 -1.89
N GLY A 142 7.05 12.17 -2.20
CA GLY A 142 7.70 12.19 -3.49
C GLY A 142 6.79 11.71 -4.64
N THR A 143 5.79 10.85 -4.40
CA THR A 143 4.76 10.56 -5.41
C THR A 143 3.93 11.81 -5.71
N GLN A 144 3.54 12.56 -4.67
CA GLN A 144 2.79 13.80 -4.83
C GLN A 144 3.61 14.86 -5.57
N PHE A 145 4.89 15.01 -5.22
CA PHE A 145 5.80 15.90 -5.93
C PHE A 145 5.96 15.51 -7.41
N LEU A 146 6.28 14.25 -7.71
CA LEU A 146 6.47 13.82 -9.09
C LEU A 146 5.19 13.97 -9.92
N ALA A 147 4.02 13.67 -9.32
CA ALA A 147 2.73 13.86 -9.97
C ALA A 147 2.44 15.34 -10.26
N SER A 148 2.80 16.26 -9.34
CA SER A 148 2.67 17.70 -9.59
C SER A 148 3.59 18.22 -10.71
N GLN A 149 4.67 17.49 -11.00
CA GLN A 149 5.55 17.73 -12.16
C GLN A 149 5.05 17.04 -13.44
N GLY A 150 3.81 16.52 -13.45
CA GLY A 150 3.18 15.92 -14.62
C GLY A 150 3.55 14.45 -14.87
N ARG A 151 4.19 13.77 -13.91
CA ARG A 151 4.44 12.32 -14.03
C ARG A 151 3.16 11.52 -13.83
N ASP A 152 2.95 10.52 -14.68
CA ASP A 152 1.90 9.53 -14.47
C ASP A 152 2.30 8.48 -13.41
N PHE A 153 1.36 7.64 -12.99
CA PHE A 153 1.59 6.66 -11.92
C PHE A 153 2.65 5.61 -12.31
N LEU A 154 2.74 5.22 -13.59
CA LEU A 154 3.71 4.23 -14.06
C LEU A 154 5.13 4.81 -14.00
N GLN A 155 5.29 6.06 -14.44
CA GLN A 155 6.57 6.78 -14.32
C GLN A 155 6.99 6.95 -12.87
N ILE A 156 6.05 7.21 -11.95
CA ILE A 156 6.31 7.27 -10.51
C ILE A 156 6.77 5.91 -9.97
N LEU A 157 6.07 4.81 -10.32
CA LEU A 157 6.47 3.47 -9.91
C LEU A 157 7.86 3.10 -10.44
N GLN A 158 8.12 3.34 -11.73
CA GLN A 158 9.41 3.07 -12.36
C GLN A 158 10.55 3.92 -11.80
N PHE A 159 10.24 5.12 -11.29
CA PHE A 159 11.21 5.95 -10.59
C PHE A 159 11.71 5.28 -9.32
N TYR A 160 10.80 4.78 -8.46
CA TYR A 160 11.18 4.22 -7.15
C TYR A 160 11.58 2.75 -7.20
N TYR A 161 10.92 1.95 -8.04
CA TYR A 161 11.06 0.50 -8.08
C TYR A 161 11.71 0.10 -9.40
N VAL A 162 13.02 0.33 -9.49
CA VAL A 162 13.81 0.16 -10.71
C VAL A 162 13.85 -1.31 -11.15
N GLY A 163 13.73 -1.56 -12.46
CA GLY A 163 13.85 -2.92 -13.03
C GLY A 163 12.60 -3.77 -12.84
N ARG A 164 11.44 -3.15 -12.66
CA ARG A 164 10.15 -3.79 -12.43
C ARG A 164 9.17 -3.47 -13.55
N SER A 165 8.16 -4.31 -13.69
CA SER A 165 7.22 -4.24 -14.81
C SER A 165 5.78 -4.16 -14.32
N LEU A 166 5.00 -3.31 -14.98
CA LEU A 166 3.55 -3.27 -14.82
C LEU A 166 2.94 -4.33 -15.75
N VAL A 167 2.14 -5.22 -15.20
CA VAL A 167 1.45 -6.28 -15.93
C VAL A 167 -0.04 -6.25 -15.60
N GLN A 168 -0.86 -6.81 -16.49
CA GLN A 168 -2.28 -7.01 -16.20
C GLN A 168 -2.46 -8.37 -15.49
N ILE A 169 -3.26 -8.38 -14.43
CA ILE A 169 -3.59 -9.61 -13.69
C ILE A 169 -4.58 -10.42 -14.55
N PRO A 170 -4.26 -11.66 -14.93
CA PRO A 170 -5.18 -12.50 -15.70
C PRO A 170 -6.52 -12.68 -14.97
N GLY A 171 -7.63 -12.60 -15.70
CA GLY A 171 -8.97 -12.84 -15.16
C GLY A 171 -9.56 -11.69 -14.33
N VAL A 172 -8.81 -10.63 -14.04
CA VAL A 172 -9.34 -9.38 -13.44
C VAL A 172 -9.69 -8.43 -14.59
N GLY A 173 -10.79 -8.70 -15.29
CA GLY A 173 -11.22 -7.98 -16.49
C GLY A 173 -12.66 -7.45 -16.41
N LYS A 174 -12.77 -6.12 -16.39
CA LYS A 174 -13.96 -5.27 -16.67
C LYS A 174 -15.29 -5.71 -16.04
N GLY A 175 -15.41 -5.51 -14.73
CA GLY A 175 -16.70 -5.21 -14.10
C GLY A 175 -16.99 -3.72 -14.20
#